data_AF-A0A3B8L137-F1
#
_entry.id   AF-A0A3B8L137-F1
#
_cell.length_a   1.000
_cell.length_b   1.000
_cell.length_c   1.000
_cell.angle_alpha   90.00
_cell.angle_beta   90.00
_cell.angle_gamma   90.00
#
_symmetry.space_group_name_H-M   'P 1'
#
loop_
_entity.id
_entity.type
_entity.pdbx_description
1 polymer ?
#
loop_
_entity_poly.entity_id
_entity_poly.type
_entity_poly.pdbx_seq_one_letter_code
_entity_poly.pdbx_strand_id
1 'polypeptide(L)'
;MQTITGEPPFPERSAAGHKGTFGHVLIAAGSVGMSGAAALAGLGALRSGVGLVRLAVPESLVGVVAAIEPSYMVLPLPEDNGGRTSGAAEPELSRAAAVATAMAIGPGWGQSVELEGLATSLFDNLECPLVVDADGLNLLSAAGNLGSEGPPAADRVLTPHPGEMARLMGIDVSSVQADREGVAVELASRSGAVVVLKGAGTVITDGVRVVVNRTGNSGLATGGTGDVLAGLVAGLLARG
;
A
#
# COMPACT_ATOMS: atom_id res chain seq x y z
N MET A 1 13.42 0.06 -21.77
CA MET A 1 11.98 0.25 -21.48
C MET A 1 11.17 -0.52 -22.51
N GLN A 2 10.37 -1.49 -22.08
CA GLN A 2 9.48 -2.26 -22.94
C GLN A 2 8.03 -1.92 -22.60
N THR A 3 7.26 -1.40 -23.56
CA THR A 3 5.82 -1.20 -23.38
C THR A 3 5.09 -2.53 -23.55
N ILE A 4 4.27 -2.91 -22.56
CA ILE A 4 3.42 -4.10 -22.66
C ILE A 4 2.01 -3.67 -23.06
N THR A 5 1.37 -4.47 -23.92
CA THR A 5 -0.04 -4.30 -24.30
C THR A 5 -0.81 -5.58 -23.97
N GLY A 6 -2.06 -5.43 -23.53
CA GLY A 6 -2.91 -6.55 -23.10
C GLY A 6 -3.10 -6.60 -21.58
N GLU A 7 -4.19 -7.24 -21.14
CA GLU A 7 -4.52 -7.44 -19.74
C GLU A 7 -3.99 -8.81 -19.27
N PRO A 8 -3.30 -8.90 -18.12
CA PRO A 8 -2.93 -10.19 -17.57
C PRO A 8 -4.20 -10.98 -17.19
N PRO A 9 -4.18 -12.32 -17.27
CA PRO A 9 -5.29 -13.11 -16.80
C PRO A 9 -5.47 -12.91 -15.29
N PHE A 10 -6.71 -12.89 -14.83
CA PHE A 10 -6.99 -12.88 -13.39
C PHE A 10 -6.60 -14.23 -12.75
N PRO A 11 -6.17 -14.23 -11.48
CA PRO A 11 -5.86 -15.48 -10.76
C PRO A 11 -7.08 -16.40 -10.71
N GLU A 12 -6.86 -17.71 -10.93
CA GLU A 12 -7.92 -18.70 -10.92
C GLU A 12 -8.63 -18.74 -9.55
N ARG A 13 -9.96 -18.90 -9.55
CA ARG A 13 -10.75 -19.08 -8.34
C ARG A 13 -11.31 -20.51 -8.29
N SER A 14 -10.49 -21.43 -7.79
CA SER A 14 -10.87 -22.85 -7.68
C SER A 14 -12.18 -23.04 -6.91
N ALA A 15 -13.10 -23.83 -7.46
CA ALA A 15 -14.37 -24.17 -6.84
C ALA A 15 -14.21 -24.99 -5.54
N ALA A 16 -13.07 -25.68 -5.38
CA ALA A 16 -12.72 -26.41 -4.16
C ALA A 16 -11.95 -25.55 -3.13
N GLY A 17 -11.68 -24.28 -3.45
CA GLY A 17 -10.92 -23.38 -2.60
C GLY A 17 -11.69 -22.94 -1.34
N HIS A 18 -10.97 -22.68 -0.27
CA HIS A 18 -11.49 -22.09 0.97
C HIS A 18 -10.85 -20.72 1.23
N LYS A 19 -11.26 -20.02 2.28
CA LYS A 19 -10.72 -18.68 2.62
C LYS A 19 -9.18 -18.60 2.62
N GLY A 20 -8.49 -19.59 3.19
CA GLY A 20 -7.01 -19.63 3.13
C GLY A 20 -6.41 -19.81 1.73
N THR A 21 -7.14 -20.40 0.77
CA THR A 21 -6.70 -20.59 -0.61
C THR A 21 -6.60 -19.26 -1.36
N PHE A 22 -7.43 -18.27 -0.98
CA PHE A 22 -7.51 -16.98 -1.66
C PHE A 22 -6.69 -15.89 -0.94
N GLY A 23 -5.72 -16.30 -0.12
CA GLY A 23 -4.80 -15.39 0.56
C GLY A 23 -5.38 -14.68 1.78
N HIS A 24 -4.47 -14.02 2.48
CA HIS A 24 -4.75 -13.21 3.66
C HIS A 24 -4.02 -11.88 3.55
N VAL A 25 -4.75 -10.77 3.61
CA VAL A 25 -4.18 -9.43 3.59
C VAL A 25 -4.17 -8.83 4.98
N LEU A 26 -3.02 -8.29 5.38
CA LEU A 26 -2.87 -7.40 6.52
C LEU A 26 -2.80 -5.94 6.04
N ILE A 27 -3.56 -5.04 6.66
CA ILE A 27 -3.49 -3.60 6.32
C ILE A 27 -3.22 -2.82 7.60
N ALA A 28 -2.05 -2.17 7.71
CA ALA A 28 -1.77 -1.21 8.78
C ALA A 28 -2.12 0.20 8.31
N ALA A 29 -3.19 0.75 8.87
CA ALA A 29 -3.81 1.98 8.37
C ALA A 29 -4.61 2.68 9.47
N GLY A 30 -4.97 3.93 9.20
CA GLY A 30 -5.82 4.73 10.06
C GLY A 30 -5.10 5.34 11.27
N SER A 31 -5.68 6.44 11.71
CA SER A 31 -5.32 7.20 12.91
C SER A 31 -6.56 7.98 13.35
N VAL A 32 -6.54 8.59 14.53
CA VAL A 32 -7.65 9.43 15.00
C VAL A 32 -7.93 10.54 13.96
N GLY A 33 -9.18 10.59 13.48
CA GLY A 33 -9.62 11.48 12.40
C GLY A 33 -9.53 10.87 10.99
N MET A 34 -8.82 9.76 10.79
CA MET A 34 -8.56 9.13 9.50
C MET A 34 -8.93 7.63 9.46
N SER A 35 -9.78 7.15 10.38
CA SER A 35 -10.23 5.74 10.43
C SER A 35 -10.92 5.26 9.15
N GLY A 36 -11.54 6.17 8.39
CA GLY A 36 -12.16 5.87 7.10
C GLY A 36 -11.18 5.33 6.05
N ALA A 37 -9.92 5.75 6.08
CA ALA A 37 -8.90 5.26 5.16
C ALA A 37 -8.63 3.76 5.34
N ALA A 38 -8.52 3.30 6.59
CA ALA A 38 -8.39 1.88 6.91
C ALA A 38 -9.60 1.06 6.44
N ALA A 39 -10.81 1.59 6.63
CA ALA A 39 -12.04 0.93 6.20
C ALA A 39 -12.16 0.84 4.67
N LEU A 40 -11.77 1.89 3.93
CA LEU A 40 -11.78 1.90 2.47
C LEU A 40 -10.72 0.96 1.88
N ALA A 41 -9.52 0.93 2.45
CA ALA A 41 -8.49 -0.03 2.07
C ALA A 41 -8.95 -1.47 2.35
N GLY A 42 -9.54 -1.74 3.52
CA GLY A 42 -10.15 -3.04 3.81
C GLY A 42 -11.20 -3.45 2.79
N LEU A 43 -12.05 -2.50 2.38
CA LEU A 43 -13.12 -2.77 1.42
C LEU A 43 -12.54 -3.06 0.03
N GLY A 44 -11.54 -2.29 -0.40
CA GLY A 44 -10.79 -2.56 -1.63
C GLY A 44 -10.21 -3.98 -1.66
N ALA A 45 -9.60 -4.41 -0.55
CA ALA A 45 -9.06 -5.75 -0.41
C ALA A 45 -10.16 -6.82 -0.48
N LEU A 46 -11.27 -6.69 0.26
CA LEU A 46 -12.40 -7.63 0.17
C LEU A 46 -12.95 -7.75 -1.27
N ARG A 47 -13.03 -6.62 -1.99
CA ARG A 47 -13.53 -6.57 -3.37
C ARG A 47 -12.56 -7.15 -4.40
N SER A 48 -11.28 -7.38 -4.04
CA SER A 48 -10.34 -8.15 -4.87
C SER A 48 -10.70 -9.64 -4.94
N GLY A 49 -11.55 -10.11 -4.02
CA GLY A 49 -11.85 -11.53 -3.83
C GLY A 49 -10.86 -12.26 -2.93
N VAL A 50 -10.00 -11.55 -2.19
CA VAL A 50 -9.13 -12.14 -1.16
C VAL A 50 -9.95 -12.90 -0.11
N GLY A 51 -9.39 -13.95 0.46
CA GLY A 51 -10.11 -14.80 1.40
C GLY A 51 -10.24 -14.24 2.81
N LEU A 52 -9.24 -13.48 3.28
CA LEU A 52 -9.21 -12.89 4.62
C LEU A 52 -8.63 -11.47 4.56
N VAL A 53 -9.24 -10.55 5.30
CA VAL A 53 -8.73 -9.18 5.50
C VAL A 53 -8.61 -8.91 7.00
N ARG A 54 -7.40 -8.52 7.41
CA ARG A 54 -7.10 -8.09 8.77
C ARG A 54 -6.64 -6.63 8.77
N LEU A 55 -7.35 -5.77 9.49
CA LEU A 55 -6.99 -4.37 9.66
C LEU A 55 -6.24 -4.20 10.98
N ALA A 56 -5.00 -3.73 10.91
CA ALA A 56 -4.19 -3.36 12.06
C ALA A 56 -4.30 -1.84 12.25
N VAL A 57 -4.93 -1.43 13.33
CA VAL A 57 -5.30 -0.03 13.58
C VAL A 57 -4.95 0.33 15.03
N PRO A 58 -4.72 1.61 15.38
CA PRO A 58 -4.54 2.00 16.77
C PRO A 58 -5.72 1.54 17.63
N GLU A 59 -5.46 1.15 18.88
CA GLU A 59 -6.45 0.50 19.75
C GLU A 59 -7.76 1.29 19.86
N SER A 60 -7.70 2.62 19.93
CA SER A 60 -8.89 3.49 19.97
C SER A 60 -9.78 3.40 18.73
N LEU A 61 -9.27 2.93 17.59
CA LEU A 61 -10.01 2.80 16.33
C LEU A 61 -10.72 1.45 16.16
N VAL A 62 -10.42 0.45 17.00
CA VAL A 62 -10.91 -0.93 16.81
C VAL A 62 -12.44 -0.99 16.68
N GLY A 63 -13.16 -0.36 17.63
CA GLY A 63 -14.62 -0.35 17.61
C GLY A 63 -15.20 0.41 16.41
N VAL A 64 -14.54 1.51 15.99
CA VAL A 64 -14.98 2.32 14.84
C VAL A 64 -14.88 1.52 13.55
N VAL A 65 -13.74 0.86 13.33
CA VAL A 65 -13.48 0.10 12.11
C VAL A 65 -14.28 -1.21 12.07
N ALA A 66 -14.36 -1.93 13.19
CA ALA A 66 -15.15 -3.17 13.28
C ALA A 66 -16.65 -2.96 13.06
N ALA A 67 -17.17 -1.76 13.35
CA ALA A 67 -18.57 -1.42 13.13
C ALA A 67 -18.93 -1.16 11.65
N ILE A 68 -17.93 -0.87 10.80
CA ILE A 68 -18.17 -0.51 9.39
C ILE A 68 -18.45 -1.75 8.52
N GLU A 69 -17.68 -2.83 8.72
CA GLU A 69 -17.80 -4.06 7.93
C GLU A 69 -17.49 -5.28 8.82
N PRO A 70 -18.47 -6.17 9.05
CA PRO A 70 -18.34 -7.32 9.95
C PRO A 70 -17.34 -8.38 9.45
N SER A 71 -16.98 -8.37 8.17
CA SER A 71 -16.02 -9.32 7.60
C SER A 71 -14.56 -9.01 7.97
N TYR A 72 -14.28 -7.83 8.53
CA TYR A 72 -12.93 -7.48 8.97
C TYR A 72 -12.55 -8.24 10.25
N MET A 73 -11.34 -8.80 10.25
CA MET A 73 -10.62 -9.08 11.48
C MET A 73 -9.87 -7.81 11.88
N VAL A 74 -9.93 -7.39 13.14
CA VAL A 74 -9.24 -6.17 13.59
C VAL A 74 -8.15 -6.53 14.60
N LEU A 75 -6.94 -6.03 14.37
CA LEU A 75 -5.79 -6.14 15.26
C LEU A 75 -5.57 -4.78 15.94
N PRO A 76 -5.75 -4.66 17.27
CA PRO A 76 -5.34 -3.46 17.99
C PRO A 76 -3.82 -3.30 17.92
N LEU A 77 -3.37 -2.07 17.66
CA LEU A 77 -1.97 -1.67 17.75
C LEU A 77 -1.78 -0.66 18.88
N PRO A 78 -0.61 -0.65 19.55
CA PRO A 78 -0.20 0.45 20.41
C PRO A 78 -0.34 1.81 19.70
N GLU A 79 -0.83 2.81 20.43
CA GLU A 79 -1.05 4.17 19.91
C GLU A 79 -0.18 5.21 20.60
N ASP A 80 0.16 6.27 19.87
CA ASP A 80 0.81 7.46 20.42
C ASP A 80 -0.22 8.48 20.94
N ASN A 81 0.24 9.56 21.58
CA ASN A 81 -0.64 10.61 22.11
C ASN A 81 -1.45 11.37 21.04
N GLY A 82 -1.12 11.19 19.76
CA GLY A 82 -1.85 11.75 18.63
C GLY A 82 -2.89 10.78 18.05
N GLY A 83 -3.05 9.58 18.62
CA GLY A 83 -3.95 8.56 18.10
C GLY A 83 -3.48 7.93 16.79
N ARG A 84 -2.15 7.93 16.55
CA ARG A 84 -1.51 7.18 15.45
C ARG A 84 -0.92 5.90 16.00
N THR A 85 -0.60 4.94 15.12
CA THR A 85 0.18 3.77 15.52
C THR A 85 1.54 4.21 16.06
N SER A 86 1.96 3.67 17.21
CA SER A 86 3.30 3.94 17.77
C SER A 86 4.33 2.93 17.29
N GLY A 87 5.62 3.25 17.45
CA GLY A 87 6.72 2.35 17.04
C GLY A 87 6.72 1.03 17.81
N ALA A 88 6.10 0.98 18.99
CA ALA A 88 5.94 -0.24 19.79
C ALA A 88 5.08 -1.32 19.10
N ALA A 89 4.41 -1.00 17.99
CA ALA A 89 3.60 -1.93 17.21
C ALA A 89 4.41 -2.91 16.32
N GLU A 90 5.74 -2.71 16.18
CA GLU A 90 6.58 -3.51 15.29
C GLU A 90 6.49 -5.04 15.53
N PRO A 91 6.54 -5.55 16.78
CA PRO A 91 6.45 -6.99 17.03
C PRO A 91 5.08 -7.58 16.66
N GLU A 92 4.00 -6.86 16.94
CA GLU A 92 2.62 -7.25 16.58
C GLU A 92 2.42 -7.28 15.07
N LEU A 93 2.89 -6.24 14.36
CA LEU A 93 2.80 -6.17 12.90
C LEU A 93 3.63 -7.27 12.24
N SER A 94 4.86 -7.49 12.69
CA SER A 94 5.73 -8.56 12.16
C SER A 94 5.09 -9.94 12.34
N ARG A 95 4.53 -10.23 13.53
CA ARG A 95 3.85 -11.49 13.81
C ARG A 95 2.59 -11.68 12.97
N ALA A 96 1.84 -10.61 12.73
CA ALA A 96 0.64 -10.65 11.89
C ALA A 96 1.01 -10.81 10.40
N ALA A 97 2.09 -10.18 9.95
CA ALA A 97 2.56 -10.25 8.58
C ALA A 97 3.14 -11.63 8.23
N ALA A 98 3.77 -12.32 9.20
CA ALA A 98 4.31 -13.67 9.01
C ALA A 98 3.25 -14.73 8.63
N VAL A 99 1.96 -14.46 8.87
CA VAL A 99 0.83 -15.32 8.46
C VAL A 99 -0.05 -14.66 7.40
N ALA A 100 0.33 -13.50 6.89
CA ALA A 100 -0.32 -12.82 5.79
C ALA A 100 0.37 -13.20 4.48
N THR A 101 -0.39 -13.24 3.39
CA THR A 101 0.14 -13.44 2.04
C THR A 101 0.62 -12.13 1.42
N ALA A 102 0.02 -10.99 1.80
CA ALA A 102 0.48 -9.66 1.45
C ALA A 102 0.10 -8.65 2.53
N MET A 103 0.80 -7.52 2.55
CA MET A 103 0.56 -6.42 3.47
C MET A 103 0.35 -5.11 2.71
N ALA A 104 -0.44 -4.19 3.28
CA ALA A 104 -0.50 -2.79 2.87
C ALA A 104 -0.24 -1.87 4.08
N ILE A 105 0.45 -0.76 3.87
CA ILE A 105 0.66 0.29 4.88
C ILE A 105 0.39 1.68 4.32
N GLY A 106 -0.02 2.59 5.20
CA GLY A 106 0.02 4.02 4.94
C GLY A 106 -1.32 4.77 4.79
N PRO A 107 -2.43 4.19 4.31
CA PRO A 107 -3.72 4.88 4.26
C PRO A 107 -4.14 5.49 5.61
N GLY A 108 -4.09 6.82 5.71
CA GLY A 108 -4.44 7.56 6.94
C GLY A 108 -3.60 7.22 8.16
N TRP A 109 -2.38 6.70 7.99
CA TRP A 109 -1.52 6.24 9.08
C TRP A 109 -0.96 7.40 9.92
N GLY A 110 -0.93 8.60 9.34
CA GLY A 110 -0.30 9.78 9.91
C GLY A 110 1.22 9.73 9.78
N GLN A 111 1.89 10.77 10.27
CA GLN A 111 3.35 10.91 10.16
C GLN A 111 3.93 11.21 11.54
N SER A 112 4.93 10.44 11.96
CA SER A 112 5.69 10.63 13.20
C SER A 112 7.07 9.99 13.05
N VAL A 113 8.06 10.45 13.84
CA VAL A 113 9.42 9.88 13.81
C VAL A 113 9.42 8.38 14.13
N GLU A 114 8.54 7.92 15.03
CA GLU A 114 8.39 6.49 15.32
C GLU A 114 7.86 5.71 14.12
N LEU A 115 6.90 6.28 13.39
CA LEU A 115 6.36 5.68 12.18
C LEU A 115 7.36 5.68 11.01
N GLU A 116 8.27 6.65 10.95
CA GLU A 116 9.33 6.67 9.93
C GLU A 116 10.23 5.44 10.07
N GLY A 117 10.67 5.15 11.29
CA GLY A 117 11.47 3.96 11.59
C GLY A 117 10.72 2.66 11.29
N LEU A 118 9.44 2.59 11.70
CA LEU A 118 8.59 1.43 11.46
C LEU A 118 8.32 1.19 9.96
N ALA A 119 7.98 2.24 9.20
CA ALA A 119 7.73 2.13 7.76
C ALA A 119 8.99 1.68 7.01
N THR A 120 10.16 2.21 7.40
CA THR A 120 11.46 1.82 6.82
C THR A 120 11.77 0.34 7.14
N SER A 121 11.62 -0.08 8.40
CA SER A 121 11.84 -1.47 8.81
C SER A 121 10.93 -2.45 8.05
N LEU A 122 9.64 -2.12 7.89
CA LEU A 122 8.71 -2.95 7.12
C LEU A 122 9.06 -2.95 5.62
N PHE A 123 9.46 -1.80 5.06
CA PHE A 123 9.84 -1.74 3.65
C PHE A 123 11.08 -2.59 3.36
N ASP A 124 12.12 -2.52 4.19
CA ASP A 124 13.36 -3.26 3.95
C ASP A 124 13.20 -4.76 4.28
N ASN A 125 12.62 -5.09 5.44
CA ASN A 125 12.78 -6.41 6.04
C ASN A 125 11.57 -7.35 5.92
N LEU A 126 10.40 -6.86 5.48
CA LEU A 126 9.20 -7.70 5.45
C LEU A 126 9.29 -8.80 4.37
N GLU A 127 9.12 -10.06 4.77
CA GLU A 127 9.27 -11.21 3.89
C GLU A 127 8.03 -11.51 3.02
N CYS A 128 6.91 -10.81 3.24
CA CYS A 128 5.74 -10.88 2.35
C CYS A 128 5.66 -9.64 1.45
N PRO A 129 4.97 -9.75 0.28
CA PRO A 129 4.70 -8.62 -0.59
C PRO A 129 4.06 -7.44 0.16
N LEU A 130 4.55 -6.23 -0.10
CA LEU A 130 4.11 -5.02 0.60
C LEU A 130 3.67 -3.92 -0.38
N VAL A 131 2.47 -3.38 -0.16
CA VAL A 131 1.97 -2.17 -0.80
C VAL A 131 2.17 -0.98 0.13
N VAL A 132 2.76 0.09 -0.38
CA VAL A 132 2.94 1.36 0.34
C VAL A 132 2.16 2.45 -0.39
N ASP A 133 1.27 3.11 0.33
CA ASP A 133 0.48 4.24 -0.16
C ASP A 133 0.50 5.41 0.83
N ALA A 134 0.06 6.59 0.39
CA ALA A 134 -0.26 7.73 1.24
C ALA A 134 0.82 8.08 2.28
N ASP A 135 0.49 8.06 3.57
CA ASP A 135 1.44 8.41 4.62
C ASP A 135 2.62 7.44 4.69
N GLY A 136 2.46 6.18 4.29
CA GLY A 136 3.57 5.25 4.16
C GLY A 136 4.63 5.76 3.18
N LEU A 137 4.20 6.33 2.05
CA LEU A 137 5.11 6.94 1.08
C LEU A 137 5.76 8.22 1.62
N ASN A 138 5.00 9.05 2.34
CA ASN A 138 5.54 10.26 2.96
C ASN A 138 6.59 9.92 4.03
N LEU A 139 6.36 8.87 4.83
CA LEU A 139 7.30 8.36 5.84
C LEU A 139 8.59 7.84 5.20
N LEU A 140 8.49 7.04 4.13
CA LEU A 140 9.67 6.59 3.38
C LEU A 140 10.44 7.76 2.75
N SER A 141 9.72 8.77 2.24
CA SER A 141 10.35 9.99 1.73
C SER A 141 11.07 10.78 2.81
N ALA A 142 10.51 10.85 4.03
CA ALA A 142 11.11 11.55 5.16
C ALA A 142 12.37 10.86 5.69
N ALA A 143 12.37 9.52 5.68
CA ALA A 143 13.54 8.72 6.05
C ALA A 143 14.74 8.91 5.11
N GLY A 144 14.52 9.45 3.90
CA GLY A 144 15.58 9.76 2.92
C GLY A 144 16.21 8.53 2.25
N ASN A 145 15.83 7.32 2.67
CA ASN A 145 16.37 6.06 2.19
C ASN A 145 15.24 5.21 1.58
N LEU A 146 14.96 5.44 0.30
CA LEU A 146 14.18 4.47 -0.49
C LEU A 146 15.11 3.30 -0.84
N GLY A 147 15.04 2.26 -0.01
CA GLY A 147 15.95 1.13 -0.08
C GLY A 147 17.22 1.41 0.71
N SER A 148 17.46 0.59 1.73
CA SER A 148 18.81 0.31 2.24
C SER A 148 19.76 -0.13 1.09
N GLU A 149 21.05 -0.41 1.36
CA GLU A 149 22.05 -0.80 0.33
C GLU A 149 21.78 -2.17 -0.38
N GLY A 150 20.53 -2.52 -0.66
CA GLY A 150 20.12 -3.75 -1.33
C GLY A 150 18.63 -3.78 -1.71
N PRO A 151 18.21 -4.78 -2.50
CA PRO A 151 16.79 -4.98 -2.82
C PRO A 151 15.99 -5.37 -1.56
N PRO A 152 14.70 -5.01 -1.50
CA PRO A 152 13.82 -5.40 -0.40
C PRO A 152 13.70 -6.93 -0.26
N ALA A 153 13.39 -7.41 0.95
CA ALA A 153 13.31 -8.84 1.25
C ALA A 153 12.23 -9.61 0.44
N ALA A 154 11.21 -8.91 -0.07
CA ALA A 154 10.18 -9.44 -0.95
C ALA A 154 9.63 -8.32 -1.86
N ASP A 155 8.66 -8.66 -2.71
CA ASP A 155 8.08 -7.71 -3.66
C ASP A 155 7.51 -6.47 -2.96
N ARG A 156 7.70 -5.32 -3.60
CA ARG A 156 7.21 -4.01 -3.14
C ARG A 156 6.39 -3.35 -4.22
N VAL A 157 5.29 -2.71 -3.83
CA VAL A 157 4.49 -1.85 -4.70
C VAL A 157 4.31 -0.48 -4.07
N LEU A 158 4.80 0.55 -4.75
CA LEU A 158 4.60 1.95 -4.36
C LEU A 158 3.47 2.54 -5.20
N THR A 159 2.54 3.26 -4.59
CA THR A 159 1.36 3.80 -5.29
C THR A 159 1.26 5.33 -5.29
N PRO A 160 2.33 6.09 -5.59
CA PRO A 160 2.32 7.54 -5.42
C PRO A 160 1.38 8.25 -6.39
N HIS A 161 0.70 9.29 -5.93
CA HIS A 161 0.19 10.35 -6.80
C HIS A 161 1.31 11.34 -7.17
N PRO A 162 1.13 12.29 -8.11
CA PRO A 162 2.22 13.16 -8.56
C PRO A 162 2.92 13.97 -7.45
N GLY A 163 2.17 14.46 -6.45
CA GLY A 163 2.75 15.09 -5.26
C GLY A 163 3.58 14.16 -4.35
N GLU A 164 3.17 12.92 -4.11
CA GLU A 164 3.96 11.93 -3.36
C GLU A 164 5.21 11.54 -4.15
N MET A 165 5.07 11.33 -5.46
CA MET A 165 6.18 11.05 -6.38
C MET A 165 7.23 12.16 -6.34
N ALA A 166 6.80 13.42 -6.39
CA ALA A 166 7.67 14.58 -6.31
C ALA A 166 8.50 14.60 -5.01
N ARG A 167 7.87 14.28 -3.86
CA ARG A 167 8.58 14.17 -2.57
C ARG A 167 9.59 13.03 -2.57
N LEU A 168 9.17 11.84 -2.98
CA LEU A 168 10.04 10.64 -3.05
C LEU A 168 11.28 10.86 -3.93
N MET A 169 11.11 11.61 -5.03
CA MET A 169 12.17 11.87 -6.00
C MET A 169 12.97 13.14 -5.70
N GLY A 170 12.50 14.00 -4.79
CA GLY A 170 13.15 15.29 -4.49
C GLY A 170 13.06 16.29 -5.66
N ILE A 171 11.97 16.27 -6.43
CA ILE A 171 11.74 17.13 -7.61
C ILE A 171 10.37 17.81 -7.54
N ASP A 172 10.12 18.79 -8.42
CA ASP A 172 8.82 19.45 -8.51
C ASP A 172 7.75 18.60 -9.21
N VAL A 173 6.49 18.81 -8.83
CA VAL A 173 5.33 18.12 -9.46
C VAL A 173 5.25 18.39 -10.95
N SER A 174 5.63 19.59 -11.42
CA SER A 174 5.68 19.91 -12.85
C SER A 174 6.66 19.02 -13.61
N SER A 175 7.80 18.68 -12.99
CA SER A 175 8.80 17.79 -13.56
C SER A 175 8.28 16.35 -13.62
N VAL A 176 7.58 15.89 -12.58
CA VAL A 176 6.88 14.59 -12.61
C VAL A 176 5.89 14.53 -13.77
N GLN A 177 5.09 15.59 -13.96
CA GLN A 177 4.05 15.60 -15.01
C GLN A 177 4.62 15.73 -16.42
N ALA A 178 5.80 16.36 -16.57
CA ALA A 178 6.47 16.51 -17.86
C ALA A 178 7.02 15.18 -18.40
N ASP A 179 7.46 14.27 -17.52
CA ASP A 179 7.95 12.94 -17.90
C ASP A 179 7.55 11.87 -16.86
N ARG A 180 6.26 11.51 -16.88
CA ARG A 180 5.69 10.55 -15.92
C ARG A 180 6.27 9.15 -16.06
N GLU A 181 6.55 8.72 -17.29
CA GLU A 181 7.10 7.39 -17.55
C GLU A 181 8.55 7.29 -17.09
N GLY A 182 9.39 8.28 -17.45
CA GLY A 182 10.79 8.32 -17.02
C GLY A 182 10.92 8.38 -15.51
N VAL A 183 10.18 9.27 -14.84
CA VAL A 183 10.24 9.41 -13.37
C VAL A 183 9.75 8.14 -12.65
N ALA A 184 8.70 7.49 -13.14
CA ALA A 184 8.23 6.23 -12.55
C ALA A 184 9.25 5.09 -12.72
N VAL A 185 9.90 5.00 -13.89
CA VAL A 185 10.96 4.02 -14.18
C VAL A 185 12.17 4.26 -13.26
N GLU A 186 12.54 5.51 -13.03
CA GLU A 186 13.65 5.86 -12.15
C GLU A 186 13.35 5.48 -10.70
N LEU A 187 12.17 5.80 -10.18
CA LEU A 187 11.77 5.41 -8.83
C LEU A 187 11.77 3.88 -8.67
N ALA A 188 11.22 3.15 -9.65
CA ALA A 188 11.19 1.69 -9.62
C ALA A 188 12.60 1.08 -9.60
N SER A 189 13.51 1.64 -10.40
CA SER A 189 14.91 1.20 -10.46
C SER A 189 15.67 1.48 -9.15
N ARG A 190 15.43 2.64 -8.52
CA ARG A 190 16.07 3.02 -7.25
C ARG A 190 15.58 2.19 -6.07
N SER A 191 14.28 1.91 -6.02
CA SER A 191 13.65 1.24 -4.88
C SER A 191 13.58 -0.28 -5.02
N GLY A 192 13.81 -0.82 -6.22
CA GLY A 192 13.53 -2.24 -6.52
C GLY A 192 12.04 -2.59 -6.47
N ALA A 193 11.15 -1.59 -6.42
CA ALA A 193 9.71 -1.76 -6.31
C ALA A 193 8.99 -1.60 -7.64
N VAL A 194 7.80 -2.19 -7.75
CA VAL A 194 6.82 -1.80 -8.77
C VAL A 194 6.23 -0.44 -8.39
N VAL A 195 6.17 0.48 -9.33
CA VAL A 195 5.62 1.82 -9.13
C VAL A 195 4.31 1.96 -9.91
N VAL A 196 3.27 2.40 -9.21
CA VAL A 196 1.95 2.78 -9.77
C VAL A 196 1.79 4.30 -9.61
N LEU A 197 2.28 5.07 -10.57
CA LEU A 197 2.16 6.53 -10.58
C LEU A 197 0.73 6.95 -10.97
N LYS A 198 -0.09 7.20 -9.94
CA LYS A 198 -1.51 7.54 -10.05
C LYS A 198 -1.73 8.85 -10.83
N GLY A 199 -2.91 8.97 -11.43
CA GLY A 199 -3.33 10.11 -12.26
C GLY A 199 -4.00 9.66 -13.56
N ALA A 200 -4.57 10.58 -14.34
CA ALA A 200 -5.17 10.25 -15.64
C ALA A 200 -4.10 9.63 -16.56
N GLY A 201 -4.32 8.41 -17.07
CA GLY A 201 -3.21 7.64 -17.66
C GLY A 201 -2.24 7.20 -16.57
N THR A 202 -2.67 6.32 -15.66
CA THR A 202 -1.82 5.83 -14.57
C THR A 202 -0.66 5.02 -15.16
N VAL A 203 0.56 5.34 -14.78
CA VAL A 203 1.78 4.66 -15.27
C VAL A 203 2.15 3.58 -14.27
N ILE A 204 2.39 2.37 -14.75
CA ILE A 204 2.78 1.20 -13.94
C ILE A 204 4.09 0.66 -14.49
N THR A 205 5.10 0.46 -13.64
CA THR A 205 6.42 0.01 -14.08
C THR A 205 7.19 -0.73 -13.00
N ASP A 206 8.00 -1.71 -13.40
CA ASP A 206 9.00 -2.39 -12.57
C ASP A 206 10.44 -1.89 -12.85
N GLY A 207 10.56 -0.76 -13.56
CA GLY A 207 11.84 -0.19 -14.02
C GLY A 207 12.29 -0.71 -15.39
N VAL A 208 11.74 -1.85 -15.86
CA VAL A 208 12.07 -2.43 -17.17
C VAL A 208 10.89 -2.33 -18.13
N ARG A 209 9.70 -2.68 -17.65
CA ARG A 209 8.45 -2.81 -18.39
C ARG A 209 7.49 -1.71 -17.95
N VAL A 210 6.79 -1.10 -18.90
CA VAL A 210 5.86 0.01 -18.64
C VAL A 210 4.48 -0.31 -19.21
N VAL A 211 3.45 -0.01 -18.43
CA VAL A 211 2.04 -0.08 -18.82
C VAL A 211 1.35 1.24 -18.45
N VAL A 212 0.49 1.73 -19.33
CA VAL A 212 -0.34 2.92 -19.06
C VAL A 212 -1.81 2.52 -19.02
N ASN A 213 -2.40 2.58 -17.83
CA ASN A 213 -3.83 2.38 -17.65
C ASN A 213 -4.60 3.64 -18.07
N ARG A 214 -5.42 3.51 -19.12
CA ARG A 214 -6.24 4.59 -19.69
C ARG A 214 -7.70 4.56 -19.25
N THR A 215 -8.07 3.62 -18.39
CA THR A 215 -9.42 3.56 -17.82
C THR A 215 -9.62 4.62 -16.73
N GLY A 216 -10.86 4.75 -16.25
CA GLY A 216 -11.24 5.72 -15.22
C GLY A 216 -11.78 7.03 -15.79
N ASN A 217 -12.19 7.92 -14.88
CA ASN A 217 -12.71 9.25 -15.20
C ASN A 217 -12.49 10.19 -14.01
N SER A 218 -12.86 11.47 -14.16
CA SER A 218 -12.66 12.50 -13.14
C SER A 218 -13.43 12.26 -11.84
N GLY A 219 -14.41 11.36 -11.81
CA GLY A 219 -15.09 10.96 -10.56
C GLY A 219 -14.14 10.32 -9.53
N LEU A 220 -13.01 9.78 -9.99
CA LEU A 220 -11.97 9.24 -9.11
C LEU A 220 -11.16 10.32 -8.38
N ALA A 221 -11.28 11.59 -8.76
CA ALA A 221 -10.64 12.72 -8.09
C ALA A 221 -11.40 13.12 -6.80
N THR A 222 -11.69 12.13 -5.95
CA THR A 222 -12.36 12.26 -4.66
C THR A 222 -11.51 11.60 -3.59
N GLY A 223 -11.52 12.14 -2.36
CA GLY A 223 -10.83 11.52 -1.23
C GLY A 223 -11.24 10.06 -1.03
N GLY A 224 -10.27 9.20 -0.71
CA GLY A 224 -10.49 7.78 -0.42
C GLY A 224 -10.34 6.81 -1.59
N THR A 225 -10.27 7.28 -2.84
CA THR A 225 -10.08 6.40 -3.99
C THR A 225 -8.69 5.74 -4.02
N GLY A 226 -7.67 6.45 -3.52
CA GLY A 226 -6.33 5.90 -3.30
C GLY A 226 -6.34 4.75 -2.30
N ASP A 227 -7.03 4.93 -1.16
CA ASP A 227 -7.13 3.91 -0.11
C ASP A 227 -7.75 2.61 -0.66
N VAL A 228 -8.83 2.73 -1.43
CA VAL A 228 -9.47 1.59 -2.11
C VAL A 228 -8.49 0.89 -3.06
N LEU A 229 -7.72 1.65 -3.84
CA LEU A 229 -6.72 1.11 -4.75
C LEU A 229 -5.61 0.35 -3.99
N ALA A 230 -5.09 0.91 -2.91
CA ALA A 230 -4.05 0.27 -2.10
C ALA A 230 -4.51 -1.10 -1.56
N GLY A 231 -5.74 -1.13 -1.02
CA GLY A 231 -6.38 -2.37 -0.58
C GLY A 231 -6.60 -3.38 -1.71
N LEU A 232 -7.11 -2.93 -2.86
CA LEU A 232 -7.34 -3.78 -4.03
C LEU A 232 -6.04 -4.41 -4.52
N VAL A 233 -4.96 -3.63 -4.62
CA VAL A 233 -3.63 -4.12 -5.06
C VAL A 233 -3.11 -5.17 -4.08
N ALA A 234 -3.15 -4.90 -2.77
CA ALA A 234 -2.72 -5.88 -1.76
C ALA A 234 -3.56 -7.17 -1.81
N GLY A 235 -4.87 -7.02 -2.04
CA GLY A 235 -5.78 -8.13 -2.23
C GLY A 235 -5.53 -8.95 -3.49
N LEU A 236 -4.99 -8.36 -4.57
CA LEU A 236 -4.60 -9.10 -5.76
C LEU A 236 -3.25 -9.79 -5.56
N LEU A 237 -2.27 -9.11 -4.94
CA LEU A 237 -0.99 -9.72 -4.56
C LEU A 237 -1.17 -10.95 -3.67
N ALA A 238 -2.07 -10.89 -2.69
CA ALA A 238 -2.37 -12.02 -1.82
C ALA A 238 -3.00 -13.22 -2.55
N ARG A 239 -3.56 -13.02 -3.74
CA ARG A 239 -4.20 -14.09 -4.52
C ARG A 239 -3.25 -14.82 -5.47
N GLY A 240 -2.00 -14.35 -5.62
CA GLY A 240 -1.03 -14.86 -6.58
C GLY A 240 -1.17 -14.20 -7.93
#